data_AF-A0A497YB83-F1
#
_entry.id   AF-A0A497YB83-F1
#
_cell.length_a   1.000
_cell.length_b   1.000
_cell.length_c   1.000
_cell.angle_alpha   90.00
_cell.angle_beta   90.00
_cell.angle_gamma   90.00
#
_symmetry.space_group_name_H-M   'P 1'
#
loop_
_entity.id
_entity.type
_entity.pdbx_description
1 polymer ?
#
loop_
_entity_poly.entity_id
_entity_poly.type
_entity_poly.pdbx_seq_one_letter_code
_entity_poly.pdbx_strand_id
1 'polypeptide(L)'
;MKLKFKIVIGILSLVLLAQLIRPEELHSAKAQQVKRLAGVPEEVAKVLETSCFDCHSSQTSWLWFDRLTPVNFLVASHIRDGRKALDFSQWDSLATPKRNAMLYFALNGMLSKEMPLSSYTALHPAAKLDQNDIDLLRAYLLNTALSKPASTKSNSKGAAQSSVMEVKRSPNGIAYLPNYRNWKAISTTERFDNGTIRIIFGNPVAVKAIHEGKTNPWPDGTIFAKTAWKQEQGKDGSVYAGQFVQVEFMIKDVKQYAGTKGWGWARWKGENLLPYGKTVKFDSECISCHRPERDHDYVFTTPFDIKDLNKK
;
A
#
# COMPACT_ATOMS: atom_id res chain seq x y z
N MET A 1 40.13 -43.64 -1.02
CA MET A 1 39.23 -43.11 -2.07
C MET A 1 37.75 -43.55 -1.96
N LYS A 2 37.30 -44.25 -0.88
CA LYS A 2 36.01 -44.98 -0.88
C LYS A 2 34.84 -44.33 -0.11
N LEU A 3 35.08 -43.52 0.92
CA LEU A 3 34.00 -42.97 1.76
C LEU A 3 33.56 -41.57 1.31
N LYS A 4 34.50 -40.65 1.07
CA LYS A 4 34.22 -39.30 0.57
C LYS A 4 33.46 -39.31 -0.76
N PHE A 5 33.80 -40.23 -1.66
CA PHE A 5 33.12 -40.39 -2.95
C PHE A 5 31.67 -40.89 -2.79
N LYS A 6 31.41 -41.83 -1.88
CA LYS A 6 30.04 -42.31 -1.55
C LYS A 6 29.19 -41.21 -0.93
N ILE A 7 29.78 -40.36 -0.06
CA ILE A 7 29.09 -39.22 0.54
C ILE A 7 28.69 -38.20 -0.54
N VAL A 8 29.61 -37.87 -1.46
CA VAL A 8 29.33 -36.93 -2.56
C VAL A 8 28.21 -37.46 -3.46
N ILE A 9 28.23 -38.75 -3.82
CA ILE A 9 27.15 -39.38 -4.60
C ILE A 9 25.83 -39.33 -3.83
N GLY A 10 25.84 -39.66 -2.54
CA GLY A 10 24.63 -39.61 -1.70
C GLY A 10 24.01 -38.22 -1.65
N ILE A 11 24.82 -37.18 -1.49
CA ILE A 11 24.36 -35.78 -1.50
C ILE A 11 23.81 -35.41 -2.88
N LEU A 12 24.51 -35.77 -3.97
CA LEU A 12 24.06 -35.48 -5.32
C LEU A 12 22.72 -36.15 -5.64
N SER A 13 22.55 -37.43 -5.26
CA SER A 13 21.28 -38.15 -5.40
C SER A 13 20.17 -37.50 -4.58
N LEU A 14 20.45 -37.07 -3.35
CA LEU A 14 19.46 -36.35 -2.53
C LEU A 14 19.04 -35.02 -3.17
N VAL A 15 20.00 -34.24 -3.70
CA VAL A 15 19.71 -32.97 -4.38
C VAL A 15 18.86 -33.21 -5.63
N LEU A 16 19.18 -34.22 -6.43
CA LEU A 16 18.41 -34.59 -7.62
C LEU A 16 16.98 -35.03 -7.26
N LEU A 17 16.81 -35.83 -6.20
CA LEU A 17 15.50 -36.23 -5.71
C LEU A 17 14.71 -35.02 -5.17
N ALA A 18 15.37 -34.08 -4.48
CA ALA A 18 14.74 -32.86 -3.99
C ALA A 18 14.20 -31.97 -5.13
N GLN A 19 14.80 -32.01 -6.32
CA GLN A 19 14.28 -31.29 -7.50
C GLN A 19 12.91 -31.81 -7.99
N LEU A 20 12.46 -33.00 -7.57
CA LEU A 20 11.13 -33.53 -7.89
C LEU A 20 10.02 -32.84 -7.07
N ILE A 21 10.37 -32.28 -5.90
CA ILE A 21 9.44 -31.55 -5.05
C ILE A 21 9.46 -30.09 -5.49
N ARG A 22 8.39 -29.61 -6.12
CA ARG A 22 8.27 -28.26 -6.69
C ARG A 22 6.97 -27.60 -6.26
N PRO A 23 6.95 -26.26 -6.08
CA PRO A 23 5.70 -25.54 -5.89
C PRO A 23 4.88 -25.51 -7.20
N GLU A 24 3.59 -25.28 -7.09
CA GLU A 24 2.75 -24.99 -8.25
C GLU A 24 3.25 -23.71 -8.94
N GLU A 25 3.55 -23.82 -10.23
CA GLU A 25 3.96 -22.72 -11.08
C GLU A 25 2.76 -21.76 -11.25
N LEU A 26 2.91 -20.50 -10.81
CA LEU A 26 1.80 -19.53 -10.72
C LEU A 26 1.51 -18.82 -12.05
N HIS A 27 1.85 -19.47 -13.16
CA HIS A 27 1.60 -19.01 -14.52
C HIS A 27 0.18 -19.45 -14.91
N SER A 28 -0.59 -18.58 -15.57
CA SER A 28 -1.81 -19.04 -16.21
C SER A 28 -1.47 -19.48 -17.65
N ALA A 29 -1.67 -20.76 -17.98
CA ALA A 29 -1.68 -21.22 -19.38
C ALA A 29 -2.79 -20.54 -20.23
N LYS A 30 -3.73 -19.86 -19.55
CA LYS A 30 -4.77 -18.98 -20.09
C LYS A 30 -4.51 -17.51 -19.81
N ALA A 31 -3.30 -17.11 -19.41
CA ALA A 31 -2.94 -15.69 -19.46
C ALA A 31 -2.94 -15.31 -20.94
N GLN A 32 -4.12 -14.94 -21.44
CA GLN A 32 -4.25 -13.95 -22.48
C GLN A 32 -3.14 -12.95 -22.15
N GLN A 33 -2.12 -12.82 -23.01
CA GLN A 33 -1.13 -11.75 -22.87
C GLN A 33 -1.90 -10.53 -22.40
N VAL A 34 -1.62 -9.99 -21.20
CA VAL A 34 -2.39 -8.85 -20.67
C VAL A 34 -2.32 -7.82 -21.77
N LYS A 35 -3.44 -7.67 -22.48
CA LYS A 35 -3.40 -7.25 -23.87
C LYS A 35 -3.40 -5.74 -23.85
N ARG A 36 -2.24 -5.14 -23.58
CA ARG A 36 -2.04 -3.74 -23.20
C ARG A 36 -2.88 -3.38 -21.98
N LEU A 37 -2.25 -3.03 -20.86
CA LEU A 37 -2.95 -2.44 -19.72
C LEU A 37 -3.91 -1.34 -20.21
N ALA A 38 -5.22 -1.58 -20.23
CA ALA A 38 -6.15 -0.72 -20.95
C ALA A 38 -6.08 0.73 -20.43
N GLY A 39 -5.88 1.67 -21.36
CA GLY A 39 -5.72 3.11 -21.06
C GLY A 39 -4.30 3.53 -20.63
N VAL A 40 -3.34 2.62 -20.64
CA VAL A 40 -1.92 2.90 -20.35
C VAL A 40 -1.14 3.04 -21.66
N PRO A 41 -0.35 4.12 -21.84
CA PRO A 41 0.55 4.28 -22.98
C PRO A 41 1.53 3.11 -23.09
N GLU A 42 1.92 2.76 -24.32
CA GLU A 42 2.77 1.60 -24.60
C GLU A 42 4.12 1.66 -23.87
N GLU A 43 4.73 2.85 -23.80
CA GLU A 43 6.00 3.08 -23.10
C GLU A 43 5.88 2.76 -21.60
N VAL A 44 4.81 3.23 -20.94
CA VAL A 44 4.54 2.95 -19.53
C VAL A 44 4.22 1.48 -19.30
N ALA A 45 3.42 0.88 -20.20
CA ALA A 45 3.05 -0.52 -20.13
C ALA A 45 4.29 -1.43 -20.21
N LYS A 46 5.23 -1.11 -21.11
CA LYS A 46 6.50 -1.84 -21.27
C LYS A 46 7.35 -1.84 -20.01
N VAL A 47 7.44 -0.70 -19.31
CA VAL A 47 8.15 -0.59 -18.02
C VAL A 47 7.51 -1.51 -16.97
N LEU A 48 6.18 -1.47 -16.85
CA LEU A 48 5.43 -2.30 -15.90
C LEU A 48 5.53 -3.80 -16.23
N GLU A 49 5.48 -4.14 -17.52
CA GLU A 49 5.67 -5.52 -17.99
C GLU A 49 7.06 -6.04 -17.63
N THR A 50 8.11 -5.28 -17.92
CA THR A 50 9.49 -5.71 -17.71
C THR A 50 9.87 -5.78 -16.23
N SER A 51 9.39 -4.84 -15.42
CA SER A 51 9.87 -4.68 -14.04
C SER A 51 8.91 -5.17 -12.98
N CYS A 52 7.62 -5.38 -13.30
CA CYS A 52 6.60 -5.72 -12.31
C CYS A 52 5.89 -7.06 -12.56
N PHE A 53 5.68 -7.48 -13.82
CA PHE A 53 4.74 -8.58 -14.11
C PHE A 53 5.19 -9.92 -13.53
N ASP A 54 6.49 -10.21 -13.52
CA ASP A 54 7.04 -11.43 -12.93
C ASP A 54 6.67 -11.63 -11.46
N CYS A 55 6.37 -10.57 -10.72
CA CYS A 55 5.94 -10.67 -9.32
C CYS A 55 4.47 -10.30 -9.11
N HIS A 56 3.95 -9.37 -9.91
CA HIS A 56 2.66 -8.72 -9.70
C HIS A 56 1.65 -9.02 -10.81
N SER A 57 1.84 -10.09 -11.59
CA SER A 57 0.88 -10.52 -12.61
C SER A 57 0.91 -12.03 -12.77
N SER A 58 -0.19 -12.63 -13.22
CA SER A 58 -0.29 -14.02 -13.71
C SER A 58 0.64 -14.31 -14.89
N GLN A 59 1.07 -13.27 -15.62
CA GLN A 59 2.17 -13.36 -16.59
C GLN A 59 3.51 -13.37 -15.86
N THR A 60 3.99 -14.58 -15.58
CA THR A 60 5.23 -14.81 -14.82
C THR A 60 6.24 -15.53 -15.72
N SER A 61 7.41 -14.95 -15.91
CA SER A 61 8.49 -15.57 -16.68
C SER A 61 9.60 -16.05 -15.75
N TRP A 62 9.56 -17.33 -15.36
CA TRP A 62 10.64 -17.92 -14.56
C TRP A 62 11.84 -18.29 -15.44
N LEU A 63 13.02 -17.77 -15.08
CA LEU A 63 14.27 -18.21 -15.66
C LEU A 63 14.57 -19.65 -15.24
N TRP A 64 15.46 -20.33 -15.97
CA TRP A 64 15.75 -21.74 -15.73
C TRP A 64 16.27 -22.01 -14.31
N PHE A 65 17.02 -21.06 -13.74
CA PHE A 65 17.59 -21.19 -12.39
C PHE A 65 16.57 -20.91 -11.29
N ASP A 66 15.51 -20.13 -11.54
CA ASP A 66 14.42 -19.91 -10.58
C ASP A 66 13.65 -21.20 -10.32
N ARG A 67 13.69 -22.14 -11.27
CA ARG A 67 13.01 -23.45 -11.18
C ARG A 67 13.75 -24.46 -10.30
N LEU A 68 14.96 -24.16 -9.85
CA LEU A 68 15.77 -25.05 -9.02
C LEU A 68 15.31 -25.04 -7.56
N THR A 69 15.09 -26.21 -6.97
CA THR A 69 14.80 -26.36 -5.54
C THR A 69 16.08 -26.08 -4.73
N PRO A 70 16.03 -25.28 -3.62
CA PRO A 70 14.84 -24.71 -2.96
C PRO A 70 14.47 -23.28 -3.42
N VAL A 71 15.18 -22.70 -4.39
CA VAL A 71 14.95 -21.32 -4.87
C VAL A 71 13.54 -21.12 -5.40
N ASN A 72 13.00 -22.11 -6.12
CA ASN A 72 11.63 -22.09 -6.64
C ASN A 72 10.55 -21.84 -5.56
N PHE A 73 10.73 -22.36 -4.34
CA PHE A 73 9.79 -22.12 -3.24
C PHE A 73 9.84 -20.67 -2.76
N LEU A 74 11.04 -20.08 -2.69
CA LEU A 74 11.22 -18.68 -2.31
C LEU A 74 10.59 -17.76 -3.37
N VAL A 75 10.88 -18.00 -4.64
CA VAL A 75 10.30 -17.27 -5.78
C VAL A 75 8.78 -17.36 -5.75
N ALA A 76 8.23 -18.58 -5.64
CA ALA A 76 6.78 -18.77 -5.56
C ALA A 76 6.15 -18.05 -4.35
N SER A 77 6.83 -18.02 -3.20
CA SER A 77 6.35 -17.28 -2.02
C SER A 77 6.31 -15.78 -2.28
N HIS A 78 7.40 -15.21 -2.82
CA HIS A 78 7.47 -13.79 -3.13
C HIS A 78 6.41 -13.37 -4.15
N ILE A 79 6.15 -14.19 -5.18
CA ILE A 79 5.09 -13.92 -6.15
C ILE A 79 3.71 -13.95 -5.48
N ARG A 80 3.42 -14.96 -4.64
CA ARG A 80 2.14 -15.01 -3.91
C ARG A 80 1.95 -13.80 -3.00
N ASP A 81 2.97 -13.42 -2.26
CA ASP A 81 2.89 -12.31 -1.33
C ASP A 81 2.82 -10.95 -2.07
N GLY A 82 3.57 -10.80 -3.16
CA GLY A 82 3.50 -9.64 -4.05
C GLY A 82 2.11 -9.45 -4.64
N ARG A 83 1.49 -10.52 -5.17
CA ARG A 83 0.13 -10.47 -5.74
C ARG A 83 -0.97 -10.17 -4.72
N LYS A 84 -0.77 -10.47 -3.43
CA LYS A 84 -1.73 -10.07 -2.37
C LYS A 84 -1.81 -8.55 -2.22
N ALA A 85 -0.68 -7.85 -2.40
CA ALA A 85 -0.62 -6.39 -2.28
C ALA A 85 -0.98 -5.68 -3.61
N LEU A 86 -0.53 -6.24 -4.75
CA LEU A 86 -0.71 -5.65 -6.07
C LEU A 86 -0.72 -6.74 -7.15
N ASP A 87 -1.80 -6.81 -7.94
CA ASP A 87 -1.95 -7.77 -9.05
C ASP A 87 -2.51 -7.11 -10.33
N PHE A 88 -1.66 -6.93 -11.34
CA PHE A 88 -1.96 -6.38 -12.66
C PHE A 88 -2.82 -7.30 -13.52
N SER A 89 -2.98 -8.58 -13.18
CA SER A 89 -3.90 -9.45 -13.94
C SER A 89 -5.37 -9.06 -13.80
N GLN A 90 -5.69 -8.28 -12.77
CA GLN A 90 -7.04 -7.77 -12.57
C GLN A 90 -7.26 -6.43 -13.29
N TRP A 91 -6.23 -5.82 -13.91
CA TRP A 91 -6.23 -4.43 -14.38
C TRP A 91 -7.48 -4.05 -15.18
N ASP A 92 -7.79 -4.82 -16.22
CA ASP A 92 -8.89 -4.51 -17.15
C ASP A 92 -10.27 -4.61 -16.48
N SER A 93 -10.40 -5.37 -15.39
CA SER A 93 -11.64 -5.48 -14.61
C SER A 93 -11.88 -4.30 -13.66
N LEU A 94 -10.83 -3.50 -13.40
CA LEU A 94 -10.87 -2.43 -12.40
C LEU A 94 -11.38 -1.13 -12.99
N ALA A 95 -12.15 -0.38 -12.19
CA ALA A 95 -12.49 1.01 -12.50
C ALA A 95 -11.26 1.93 -12.39
N THR A 96 -11.26 3.04 -13.13
CA THR A 96 -10.14 4.02 -13.19
C THR A 96 -9.60 4.44 -11.82
N PRO A 97 -10.42 4.77 -10.79
CA PRO A 97 -9.87 5.15 -9.49
C PRO A 97 -9.06 4.04 -8.81
N LYS A 98 -9.42 2.78 -9.02
CA LYS A 98 -8.66 1.63 -8.49
C LYS A 98 -7.36 1.41 -9.26
N ARG A 99 -7.39 1.58 -10.59
CA ARG A 99 -6.21 1.56 -11.45
C ARG A 99 -5.19 2.62 -11.03
N ASN A 100 -5.64 3.87 -10.81
CA ASN A 100 -4.79 4.96 -10.33
C ASN A 100 -4.17 4.64 -8.95
N ALA A 101 -4.96 4.07 -8.03
CA ALA A 101 -4.46 3.67 -6.72
C ALA A 101 -3.38 2.57 -6.80
N MET A 102 -3.53 1.61 -7.71
CA MET A 102 -2.52 0.58 -7.97
C MET A 102 -1.22 1.17 -8.51
N LEU A 103 -1.30 2.06 -9.50
CA LEU A 103 -0.11 2.73 -10.04
C LEU A 103 0.57 3.63 -9.02
N TYR A 104 -0.22 4.32 -8.18
CA TYR A 104 0.33 5.10 -7.08
C TYR A 104 1.07 4.20 -6.08
N PHE A 105 0.51 3.04 -5.72
CA PHE A 105 1.19 2.08 -4.84
C PHE A 105 2.52 1.61 -5.46
N ALA A 106 2.52 1.23 -6.74
CA ALA A 106 3.72 0.82 -7.46
C ALA A 106 4.77 1.95 -7.50
N LEU A 107 4.36 3.17 -7.82
CA LEU A 107 5.23 4.35 -7.85
C LEU A 107 5.89 4.60 -6.49
N ASN A 108 5.15 4.54 -5.39
CA ASN A 108 5.74 4.73 -4.06
C ASN A 108 6.70 3.59 -3.68
N GLY A 109 6.43 2.35 -4.09
CA GLY A 109 7.38 1.25 -3.94
C GLY A 109 8.71 1.53 -4.64
N MET A 110 8.66 2.13 -5.83
CA MET A 110 9.86 2.54 -6.57
C MET A 110 10.58 3.73 -5.93
N LEU A 111 9.85 4.79 -5.56
CA LEU A 111 10.42 5.98 -4.96
C LEU A 111 11.10 5.69 -3.61
N SER A 112 10.54 4.74 -2.85
CA SER A 112 11.13 4.26 -1.59
C SER A 112 12.24 3.22 -1.78
N LYS A 113 12.52 2.79 -3.02
CA LYS A 113 13.49 1.73 -3.35
C LYS A 113 13.19 0.38 -2.70
N GLU A 114 11.96 0.17 -2.22
CA GLU A 114 11.52 -1.15 -1.75
C GLU A 114 11.20 -2.08 -2.92
N MET A 115 10.88 -1.52 -4.08
CA MET A 115 10.59 -2.26 -5.31
C MET A 115 11.38 -1.70 -6.50
N PRO A 116 11.88 -2.59 -7.39
CA PRO A 116 11.92 -4.03 -7.24
C PRO A 116 12.94 -4.45 -6.15
N LEU A 117 12.78 -5.65 -5.59
CA LEU A 117 13.70 -6.14 -4.56
C LEU A 117 15.14 -6.13 -5.10
N SER A 118 16.08 -5.58 -4.32
CA SER A 118 17.50 -5.52 -4.72
C SER A 118 18.11 -6.90 -4.96
N SER A 119 17.71 -7.90 -4.15
CA SER A 119 18.10 -9.29 -4.33
C SER A 119 17.58 -9.89 -5.64
N TYR A 120 16.41 -9.45 -6.10
CA TYR A 120 15.83 -9.91 -7.36
C TYR A 120 16.60 -9.31 -8.54
N THR A 121 16.79 -7.98 -8.55
CA THR A 121 17.48 -7.28 -9.65
C THR A 121 18.95 -7.64 -9.79
N ALA A 122 19.59 -8.15 -8.73
CA ALA A 122 20.94 -8.71 -8.80
C ALA A 122 21.03 -9.94 -9.72
N LEU A 123 19.97 -10.76 -9.81
CA LEU A 123 19.89 -11.93 -10.67
C LEU A 123 19.04 -11.68 -11.93
N HIS A 124 18.20 -10.64 -11.90
CA HIS A 124 17.29 -10.23 -12.97
C HIS A 124 17.55 -8.75 -13.34
N PRO A 125 18.71 -8.43 -13.94
CA PRO A 125 19.08 -7.04 -14.22
C PRO A 125 18.12 -6.33 -15.18
N ALA A 126 17.40 -7.08 -16.02
CA ALA A 126 16.38 -6.54 -16.92
C ALA A 126 15.21 -5.87 -16.18
N ALA A 127 14.90 -6.31 -14.96
CA ALA A 127 13.84 -5.72 -14.14
C ALA A 127 14.29 -4.46 -13.38
N LYS A 128 15.56 -4.06 -13.51
CA LYS A 128 16.09 -2.88 -12.81
C LYS A 128 15.52 -1.62 -13.46
N LEU A 129 14.84 -0.82 -12.64
CA LEU A 129 14.27 0.47 -13.03
C LEU A 129 15.32 1.57 -12.92
N ASP A 130 15.35 2.45 -13.91
CA ASP A 130 16.13 3.69 -13.87
C ASP A 130 15.27 4.91 -13.50
N GLN A 131 15.88 6.10 -13.46
CA GLN A 131 15.16 7.32 -13.10
C GLN A 131 14.15 7.74 -14.19
N ASN A 132 14.44 7.46 -15.46
CA ASN A 132 13.54 7.79 -16.56
C ASN A 132 12.27 6.94 -16.49
N ASP A 133 12.38 5.66 -16.16
CA ASP A 133 11.24 4.77 -15.97
C ASP A 133 10.31 5.27 -14.85
N ILE A 134 10.90 5.69 -13.73
CA ILE A 134 10.17 6.24 -12.57
C ILE A 134 9.50 7.56 -12.93
N ASP A 135 10.20 8.45 -13.62
CA ASP A 135 9.70 9.75 -14.02
C ASP A 135 8.59 9.62 -15.07
N LEU A 136 8.71 8.67 -15.99
CA LEU A 136 7.68 8.32 -16.97
C LEU A 136 6.38 7.88 -16.28
N LEU A 137 6.45 6.95 -15.32
CA LEU A 137 5.26 6.53 -14.58
C LEU A 137 4.70 7.67 -13.72
N ARG A 138 5.56 8.47 -13.09
CA ARG A 138 5.14 9.65 -12.31
C ARG A 138 4.37 10.64 -13.17
N ALA A 139 4.92 10.98 -14.34
CA ALA A 139 4.30 11.92 -15.27
C ALA A 139 2.96 11.39 -15.80
N TYR A 140 2.90 10.11 -16.18
CA TYR A 140 1.65 9.47 -16.59
C TYR A 140 0.60 9.52 -15.48
N LEU A 141 0.98 9.18 -14.24
CA LEU A 141 0.06 9.21 -13.12
C LEU A 141 -0.42 10.62 -12.82
N LEU A 142 0.46 11.63 -12.84
CA LEU A 142 0.06 13.03 -12.65
C LEU A 142 -0.93 13.49 -13.74
N ASN A 143 -0.65 13.19 -15.01
CA ASN A 143 -1.50 13.61 -16.13
C ASN A 143 -2.88 12.91 -16.14
N THR A 144 -2.95 11.67 -15.66
CA THR A 144 -4.22 10.93 -15.54
C THR A 144 -4.98 11.24 -14.25
N ALA A 145 -4.26 11.63 -13.20
CA ALA A 145 -4.77 12.02 -11.89
C ALA A 145 -5.39 13.41 -11.87
N LEU A 146 -4.94 14.31 -12.75
CA LEU A 146 -5.54 15.63 -13.02
C LEU A 146 -6.90 15.48 -13.71
N SER A 147 -7.80 14.71 -13.10
CA SER A 147 -9.22 14.86 -13.33
C SER A 147 -9.61 16.25 -12.85
N LYS A 148 -9.86 17.13 -13.82
CA LYS A 148 -10.44 18.47 -13.67
C LYS A 148 -11.42 18.45 -12.48
N PRO A 149 -11.25 19.30 -11.44
CA PRO A 149 -12.18 19.32 -10.32
C PRO A 149 -13.58 19.46 -10.88
N ALA A 150 -14.45 18.50 -10.57
CA ALA A 150 -15.81 18.49 -11.07
C ALA A 150 -16.47 19.80 -10.65
N SER A 151 -16.75 20.69 -11.60
CA SER A 151 -17.53 21.90 -11.37
C SER A 151 -18.96 21.47 -11.05
N THR A 152 -19.20 21.11 -9.80
CA THR A 152 -20.51 20.65 -9.35
C THR A 152 -21.09 21.72 -8.45
N LYS A 153 -22.23 22.25 -8.87
CA LYS A 153 -22.99 23.27 -8.16
C LYS A 153 -23.21 22.85 -6.71
N SER A 154 -22.83 23.74 -5.80
CA SER A 154 -23.14 23.65 -4.38
C SER A 154 -24.65 23.50 -4.22
N ASN A 155 -25.09 22.30 -3.88
CA ASN A 155 -26.34 22.09 -3.17
C ASN A 155 -25.97 21.77 -1.73
N SER A 156 -25.58 22.80 -0.98
CA SER A 156 -25.49 22.75 0.47
C SER A 156 -26.89 22.60 1.07
N LYS A 157 -27.41 21.37 1.10
CA LYS A 157 -28.40 21.01 2.12
C LYS A 157 -27.63 20.59 3.35
N GLY A 158 -27.65 21.43 4.37
CA GLY A 158 -27.11 21.12 5.68
C GLY A 158 -27.67 19.78 6.14
N ALA A 159 -26.77 18.82 6.34
CA ALA A 159 -27.13 17.53 6.91
C ALA A 159 -27.51 17.75 8.37
N ALA A 160 -28.81 17.72 8.63
CA ALA A 160 -29.36 17.49 9.95
C ALA A 160 -28.71 16.24 10.56
N GLN A 161 -28.52 16.27 11.89
CA GLN A 161 -28.05 15.14 12.69
C GLN A 161 -28.81 13.87 12.32
N SER A 162 -28.19 13.03 11.50
CA SER A 162 -28.67 11.69 11.22
C SER A 162 -28.36 10.82 12.42
N SER A 163 -29.38 10.14 12.93
CA SER A 163 -29.29 9.14 13.98
C SER A 163 -28.11 8.20 13.70
N VAL A 164 -27.27 8.00 14.72
CA VAL A 164 -26.08 7.15 14.62
C VAL A 164 -26.54 5.71 14.35
N MET A 165 -26.54 5.30 13.08
CA MET A 165 -26.52 3.89 12.74
C MET A 165 -25.31 3.27 13.43
N GLU A 166 -25.51 2.17 14.14
CA GLU A 166 -24.43 1.46 14.83
C GLU A 166 -23.33 1.07 13.82
N VAL A 167 -22.17 1.70 13.95
CA VAL A 167 -21.06 1.51 13.00
C VAL A 167 -20.41 0.15 13.26
N LYS A 168 -20.44 -0.72 12.25
CA LYS A 168 -19.84 -2.07 12.34
C LYS A 168 -18.33 -1.99 12.57
N ARG A 169 -17.81 -2.93 13.36
CA ARG A 169 -16.36 -3.13 13.54
C ARG A 169 -15.69 -3.56 12.24
N SER A 170 -14.40 -3.27 12.11
CA SER A 170 -13.57 -3.78 11.03
C SER A 170 -13.44 -5.31 11.13
N PRO A 171 -13.20 -6.05 10.02
CA PRO A 171 -13.06 -7.50 10.06
C PRO A 171 -12.01 -8.02 11.04
N ASN A 172 -10.97 -7.24 11.36
CA ASN A 172 -9.95 -7.59 12.36
C ASN A 172 -10.35 -7.23 13.81
N GLY A 173 -11.60 -6.80 14.05
CA GLY A 173 -12.14 -6.52 15.38
C GLY A 173 -11.94 -5.10 15.89
N ILE A 174 -11.22 -4.23 15.16
CA ILE A 174 -11.04 -2.83 15.56
C ILE A 174 -12.37 -2.08 15.42
N ALA A 175 -12.77 -1.35 16.46
CA ALA A 175 -13.98 -0.53 16.46
C ALA A 175 -13.76 0.82 15.80
N TYR A 176 -14.84 1.41 15.29
CA TYR A 176 -14.84 2.81 14.88
C TYR A 176 -14.68 3.73 16.11
N LEU A 177 -13.82 4.75 16.02
CA LEU A 177 -13.50 5.65 17.13
C LEU A 177 -14.09 7.06 16.89
N PRO A 178 -15.40 7.31 17.10
CA PRO A 178 -16.04 8.57 16.69
C PRO A 178 -15.42 9.83 17.30
N ASN A 179 -14.78 9.69 18.47
CA ASN A 179 -14.15 10.76 19.24
C ASN A 179 -12.87 11.33 18.59
N TYR A 180 -12.35 10.76 17.50
CA TYR A 180 -11.21 11.36 16.80
C TYR A 180 -11.50 12.78 16.30
N ARG A 181 -12.78 13.13 16.11
CA ARG A 181 -13.20 14.48 15.72
C ARG A 181 -12.81 15.54 16.74
N ASN A 182 -12.53 15.15 17.98
CA ASN A 182 -12.09 16.02 19.06
C ASN A 182 -10.56 16.01 19.25
N TRP A 183 -9.84 15.23 18.45
CA TRP A 183 -8.39 15.14 18.52
C TRP A 183 -7.73 16.29 17.76
N LYS A 184 -6.44 16.52 17.98
CA LYS A 184 -5.72 17.62 17.33
C LYS A 184 -5.31 17.20 15.93
N ALA A 185 -5.52 18.07 14.94
CA ALA A 185 -4.89 17.91 13.63
C ALA A 185 -3.38 18.09 13.79
N ILE A 186 -2.61 17.09 13.35
CA ILE A 186 -1.15 17.06 13.48
C ILE A 186 -0.43 17.10 12.14
N SER A 187 -1.12 16.83 11.03
CA SER A 187 -0.55 16.90 9.68
C SER A 187 -1.66 16.99 8.63
N THR A 188 -1.31 17.52 7.46
CA THR A 188 -2.18 17.52 6.27
C THR A 188 -1.37 17.11 5.05
N THR A 189 -1.98 16.38 4.13
CA THR A 189 -1.38 16.03 2.83
C THR A 189 -2.45 16.03 1.74
N GLU A 190 -2.04 16.17 0.50
CA GLU A 190 -2.92 15.97 -0.65
C GLU A 190 -2.56 14.68 -1.40
N ARG A 191 -3.55 14.11 -2.10
CA ARG A 191 -3.36 12.98 -3.00
C ARG A 191 -3.87 13.36 -4.38
N PHE A 192 -2.90 13.60 -5.29
CA PHE A 192 -3.18 13.97 -6.67
C PHE A 192 -3.95 12.87 -7.41
N ASP A 193 -3.58 11.60 -7.25
CA ASP A 193 -4.14 10.44 -7.97
C ASP A 193 -5.67 10.25 -7.86
N ASN A 194 -6.28 10.83 -6.83
CA ASN A 194 -7.72 10.71 -6.58
C ASN A 194 -8.39 12.02 -6.11
N GLY A 195 -7.65 13.14 -6.16
CA GLY A 195 -8.13 14.47 -5.81
C GLY A 195 -8.68 14.56 -4.39
N THR A 196 -7.92 14.09 -3.39
CA THR A 196 -8.34 14.18 -1.98
C THR A 196 -7.38 14.99 -1.12
N ILE A 197 -7.92 15.71 -0.15
CA ILE A 197 -7.17 16.24 0.99
C ILE A 197 -7.25 15.22 2.13
N ARG A 198 -6.13 15.02 2.81
CA ARG A 198 -6.00 14.15 3.98
C ARG A 198 -5.64 14.99 5.19
N ILE A 199 -6.38 14.84 6.26
CA ILE A 199 -6.06 15.44 7.55
C ILE A 199 -5.82 14.31 8.53
N ILE A 200 -4.66 14.35 9.19
CA ILE A 200 -4.25 13.38 10.19
C ILE A 200 -4.46 14.01 11.56
N PHE A 201 -5.26 13.33 12.38
CA PHE A 201 -5.53 13.70 13.77
C PHE A 201 -4.77 12.76 14.70
N GLY A 202 -4.13 13.32 15.73
CA GLY A 202 -3.45 12.57 16.78
C GLY A 202 -4.19 12.68 18.11
N ASN A 203 -4.40 11.54 18.77
CA ASN A 203 -4.96 11.52 20.13
C ASN A 203 -4.00 12.21 21.14
N PRO A 204 -4.42 12.46 22.40
CA PRO A 204 -3.58 13.14 23.37
C PRO A 204 -2.21 12.49 23.60
N VAL A 205 -2.12 11.16 23.51
CA VAL A 205 -0.84 10.41 23.62
C VAL A 205 0.09 10.77 22.46
N ALA A 206 -0.43 10.75 21.22
CA ALA A 206 0.32 11.17 20.03
C ALA A 206 0.80 12.62 20.12
N VAL A 207 -0.08 13.54 20.54
CA VAL A 207 0.26 14.97 20.69
C VAL A 207 1.37 15.17 21.73
N LYS A 208 1.29 14.47 22.86
CA LYS A 208 2.33 14.51 23.89
C LYS A 208 3.66 13.98 23.34
N ALA A 209 3.63 12.85 22.64
CA ALA A 209 4.82 12.28 22.01
C ALA A 209 5.49 13.24 21.02
N ILE A 210 4.70 13.93 20.19
CA ILE A 210 5.20 14.96 19.26
C ILE A 210 5.87 16.09 20.02
N HIS A 211 5.22 16.62 21.06
CA HIS A 211 5.75 17.73 21.85
C HIS A 211 7.07 17.37 22.56
N GLU A 212 7.19 16.14 23.05
CA GLU A 212 8.39 15.63 23.73
C GLU A 212 9.47 15.10 22.76
N GLY A 213 9.20 15.05 21.45
CA GLY A 213 10.09 14.45 20.46
C GLY A 213 10.24 12.92 20.57
N LYS A 214 9.30 12.24 21.25
CA LYS A 214 9.31 10.79 21.50
C LYS A 214 8.40 10.05 20.53
N THR A 215 8.69 10.18 19.25
CA THR A 215 7.88 9.62 18.15
C THR A 215 8.53 8.42 17.46
N ASN A 216 9.71 7.98 17.89
CA ASN A 216 10.38 6.81 17.33
C ASN A 216 11.08 5.98 18.43
N PRO A 217 10.45 4.90 18.92
CA PRO A 217 9.10 4.45 18.57
C PRO A 217 8.01 5.34 19.19
N TRP A 218 6.80 5.28 18.63
CA TRP A 218 5.63 5.88 19.27
C TRP A 218 5.23 5.08 20.52
N PRO A 219 4.78 5.75 21.60
CA PRO A 219 4.33 5.06 22.80
C PRO A 219 3.01 4.31 22.56
N ASP A 220 2.83 3.18 23.25
CA ASP A 220 1.56 2.43 23.27
C ASP A 220 0.39 3.34 23.65
N GLY A 221 -0.76 3.12 23.00
CA GLY A 221 -1.94 3.97 23.11
C GLY A 221 -1.90 5.20 22.19
N THR A 222 -0.83 5.42 21.41
CA THR A 222 -0.84 6.37 20.29
C THR A 222 -1.89 5.96 19.27
N ILE A 223 -2.75 6.89 18.86
CA ILE A 223 -3.73 6.65 17.79
C ILE A 223 -3.70 7.81 16.80
N PHE A 224 -3.60 7.46 15.52
CA PHE A 224 -3.84 8.38 14.40
C PHE A 224 -5.19 8.09 13.76
N ALA A 225 -5.92 9.15 13.43
CA ALA A 225 -7.07 9.09 12.53
C ALA A 225 -6.76 9.91 11.28
N LYS A 226 -6.60 9.26 10.13
CA LYS A 226 -6.41 9.93 8.84
C LYS A 226 -7.74 10.00 8.10
N THR A 227 -8.29 11.19 8.03
CA THR A 227 -9.51 11.45 7.25
C THR A 227 -9.17 11.80 5.81
N ALA A 228 -10.13 11.60 4.91
CA ALA A 228 -10.02 11.91 3.51
C ALA A 228 -11.27 12.60 3.01
N TRP A 229 -11.07 13.67 2.26
CA TRP A 229 -12.13 14.54 1.76
C TRP A 229 -11.88 14.82 0.29
N LYS A 230 -12.94 14.92 -0.51
CA LYS A 230 -12.82 15.40 -1.88
C LYS A 230 -12.33 16.83 -1.88
N GLN A 231 -11.43 17.15 -2.82
CA GLN A 231 -11.02 18.52 -3.06
C GLN A 231 -12.13 19.27 -3.81
N GLU A 232 -12.51 20.43 -3.28
CA GLU A 232 -13.37 21.38 -3.97
C GLU A 232 -12.59 22.67 -4.21
N GLN A 233 -12.63 23.19 -5.44
CA GLN A 233 -11.92 24.42 -5.78
C GLN A 233 -12.89 25.60 -5.84
N GLY A 234 -12.58 26.65 -5.08
CA GLY A 234 -13.24 27.94 -5.14
C GLY A 234 -12.93 28.67 -6.44
N LYS A 235 -13.78 29.66 -6.77
CA LYS A 235 -13.59 30.49 -7.98
C LYS A 235 -12.32 31.34 -7.95
N ASP A 236 -11.78 31.55 -6.75
CA ASP A 236 -10.54 32.25 -6.43
C ASP A 236 -9.29 31.36 -6.51
N GLY A 237 -9.46 30.06 -6.84
CA GLY A 237 -8.39 29.07 -6.88
C GLY A 237 -8.11 28.40 -5.53
N SER A 238 -8.74 28.84 -4.44
CA SER A 238 -8.62 28.23 -3.11
C SER A 238 -9.17 26.80 -3.11
N VAL A 239 -8.58 25.90 -2.33
CA VAL A 239 -9.02 24.49 -2.24
C VAL A 239 -9.57 24.20 -0.85
N TYR A 240 -10.75 23.58 -0.81
CA TYR A 240 -11.50 23.26 0.40
C TYR A 240 -11.79 21.76 0.50
N ALA A 241 -12.04 21.30 1.73
CA ALA A 241 -12.54 19.94 1.97
C ALA A 241 -14.04 19.87 1.67
N GLY A 242 -14.40 19.08 0.66
CA GLY A 242 -15.76 18.80 0.26
C GLY A 242 -16.30 17.52 0.89
N GLN A 243 -16.87 16.64 0.06
CA GLN A 243 -17.47 15.38 0.51
C GLN A 243 -16.49 14.48 1.30
N PHE A 244 -16.97 13.90 2.41
CA PHE A 244 -16.23 12.90 3.18
C PHE A 244 -16.07 11.59 2.39
N VAL A 245 -14.83 11.10 2.29
CA VAL A 245 -14.51 9.87 1.54
C VAL A 245 -14.28 8.70 2.47
N GLN A 246 -13.45 8.86 3.50
CA GLN A 246 -13.10 7.79 4.44
C GLN A 246 -12.33 8.30 5.66
N VAL A 247 -12.26 7.46 6.70
CA VAL A 247 -11.30 7.60 7.79
C VAL A 247 -10.55 6.29 8.01
N GLU A 248 -9.26 6.41 8.32
CA GLU A 248 -8.34 5.33 8.60
C GLU A 248 -7.76 5.50 9.99
N PHE A 249 -7.53 4.41 10.70
CA PHE A 249 -6.92 4.42 12.03
C PHE A 249 -5.65 3.58 12.05
N MET A 250 -4.64 4.12 12.73
CA MET A 250 -3.44 3.41 13.17
C MET A 250 -3.41 3.45 14.70
N ILE A 251 -3.35 2.29 15.35
CA ILE A 251 -3.42 2.15 16.81
C ILE A 251 -2.14 1.45 17.30
N LYS A 252 -1.36 2.12 18.14
CA LYS A 252 -0.14 1.54 18.73
C LYS A 252 -0.48 0.67 19.92
N ASP A 253 -0.15 -0.61 19.82
CA ASP A 253 -0.07 -1.54 20.95
C ASP A 253 0.87 -2.68 20.54
N VAL A 254 2.11 -2.65 21.05
CA VAL A 254 3.15 -3.60 20.64
C VAL A 254 2.81 -5.06 20.94
N LYS A 255 1.98 -5.31 21.98
CA LYS A 255 1.60 -6.66 22.38
C LYS A 255 0.40 -7.14 21.57
N GLN A 256 -0.67 -6.34 21.51
CA GLN A 256 -1.90 -6.70 20.80
C GLN A 256 -1.66 -6.86 19.30
N TYR A 257 -0.82 -6.01 18.71
CA TYR A 257 -0.58 -5.97 17.27
C TYR A 257 0.82 -6.45 16.87
N ALA A 258 1.42 -7.37 17.64
CA ALA A 258 2.75 -7.91 17.35
C ALA A 258 2.87 -8.47 15.91
N GLY A 259 1.81 -9.10 15.40
CA GLY A 259 1.76 -9.65 14.03
C GLY A 259 1.80 -8.61 12.90
N THR A 260 1.51 -7.35 13.22
CA THR A 260 1.50 -6.21 12.28
C THR A 260 2.44 -5.11 12.75
N LYS A 261 3.56 -5.51 13.37
CA LYS A 261 4.67 -4.63 13.80
C LYS A 261 4.25 -3.61 14.87
N GLY A 262 3.33 -4.02 15.76
CA GLY A 262 2.86 -3.21 16.88
C GLY A 262 1.79 -2.18 16.53
N TRP A 263 1.23 -2.25 15.32
CA TRP A 263 0.20 -1.33 14.84
C TRP A 263 -1.06 -2.06 14.41
N GLY A 264 -2.21 -1.63 14.93
CA GLY A 264 -3.54 -2.01 14.46
C GLY A 264 -3.99 -1.09 13.33
N TRP A 265 -4.57 -1.67 12.27
CA TRP A 265 -4.95 -0.95 11.06
C TRP A 265 -6.44 -1.13 10.77
N ALA A 266 -7.17 -0.05 10.55
CA ALA A 266 -8.58 -0.13 10.17
C ALA A 266 -9.01 1.07 9.32
N ARG A 267 -10.04 0.87 8.48
CA ARG A 267 -10.55 1.89 7.55
C ARG A 267 -12.07 1.78 7.44
N TRP A 268 -12.76 2.93 7.42
CA TRP A 268 -14.18 3.06 7.15
C TRP A 268 -14.41 4.00 5.98
N LYS A 269 -15.26 3.59 5.04
CA LYS A 269 -15.50 4.29 3.77
C LYS A 269 -16.90 4.89 3.71
N GLY A 270 -16.99 6.05 3.06
CA GLY A 270 -18.23 6.77 2.80
C GLY A 270 -18.86 7.37 4.07
N GLU A 271 -19.92 8.14 3.85
CA GLU A 271 -20.71 8.76 4.92
C GLU A 271 -21.42 7.72 5.80
N ASN A 272 -21.72 6.54 5.25
CA ASN A 272 -22.32 5.42 5.97
C ASN A 272 -21.31 4.59 6.78
N LEU A 273 -20.01 4.96 6.77
CA LEU A 273 -18.95 4.30 7.54
C LEU A 273 -18.99 2.77 7.37
N LEU A 274 -18.83 2.30 6.13
CA LEU A 274 -18.68 0.87 5.88
C LEU A 274 -17.25 0.42 6.19
N PRO A 275 -17.04 -0.61 7.02
CA PRO A 275 -15.69 -1.11 7.29
C PRO A 275 -15.06 -1.70 6.02
N TYR A 276 -13.79 -1.39 5.82
CA TYR A 276 -12.97 -1.95 4.76
C TYR A 276 -12.36 -3.29 5.17
N GLY A 277 -12.07 -4.13 4.18
CA GLY A 277 -11.45 -5.45 4.34
C GLY A 277 -12.47 -6.57 4.14
N LYS A 278 -12.00 -7.72 3.62
CA LYS A 278 -12.83 -8.93 3.45
C LYS A 278 -12.55 -9.98 4.52
N THR A 279 -11.34 -9.99 5.07
CA THR A 279 -10.85 -11.01 6.00
C THR A 279 -10.10 -10.34 7.14
N VAL A 280 -9.86 -11.06 8.24
CA VAL A 280 -9.07 -10.58 9.39
C VAL A 280 -7.63 -10.19 9.03
N LYS A 281 -7.08 -10.65 7.88
CA LYS A 281 -5.70 -10.42 7.43
C LYS A 281 -5.55 -9.28 6.42
N PHE A 282 -6.60 -8.48 6.19
CA PHE A 282 -6.52 -7.36 5.25
C PHE A 282 -5.41 -6.36 5.63
N ASP A 283 -5.10 -6.24 6.92
CA ASP A 283 -4.06 -5.37 7.46
C ASP A 283 -2.64 -5.64 6.93
N SER A 284 -2.39 -6.82 6.35
CA SER A 284 -1.16 -7.11 5.61
C SER A 284 -0.90 -6.13 4.46
N GLU A 285 -1.95 -5.65 3.78
CA GLU A 285 -1.82 -4.64 2.73
C GLU A 285 -1.33 -3.29 3.29
N CYS A 286 -1.77 -2.96 4.53
CA CYS A 286 -1.46 -1.70 5.18
C CYS A 286 0.00 -1.68 5.62
N ILE A 287 0.44 -2.73 6.31
CA ILE A 287 1.84 -2.83 6.76
C ILE A 287 2.81 -2.96 5.57
N SER A 288 2.41 -3.62 4.47
CA SER A 288 3.24 -3.68 3.27
C SER A 288 3.50 -2.28 2.68
N CYS A 289 2.49 -1.41 2.69
CA CYS A 289 2.62 -0.02 2.22
C CYS A 289 3.47 0.82 3.18
N HIS A 290 3.39 0.56 4.49
CA HIS A 290 4.10 1.31 5.53
C HIS A 290 5.51 0.81 5.84
N ARG A 291 5.93 -0.32 5.26
CA ARG A 291 7.27 -0.91 5.40
C ARG A 291 8.44 0.04 5.10
N PRO A 292 8.38 0.98 4.13
CA PRO A 292 9.45 1.96 3.93
C PRO A 292 9.82 2.73 5.21
N GLU A 293 8.84 2.99 6.09
CA GLU A 293 9.03 3.74 7.34
C GLU A 293 9.37 2.87 8.54
N ARG A 294 9.86 1.63 8.34
CA ARG A 294 10.25 0.73 9.44
C ARG A 294 11.22 1.38 10.45
N ASP A 295 12.07 2.29 9.99
CA ASP A 295 13.07 2.99 10.80
C ASP A 295 12.48 4.23 11.48
N HIS A 296 11.22 4.58 11.20
CA HIS A 296 10.40 5.62 11.86
C HIS A 296 9.09 5.02 12.41
N ASP A 297 9.18 3.79 12.91
CA ASP A 297 8.06 3.07 13.54
C ASP A 297 6.82 2.95 12.64
N TYR A 298 7.03 2.77 11.34
CA TYR A 298 6.02 2.58 10.30
C TYR A 298 5.08 3.77 10.08
N VAL A 299 5.47 4.99 10.46
CA VAL A 299 4.63 6.20 10.38
C VAL A 299 5.23 7.23 9.42
N PHE A 300 4.56 7.49 8.29
CA PHE A 300 4.92 8.55 7.32
C PHE A 300 4.63 9.98 7.81
N THR A 301 3.90 10.13 8.92
CA THR A 301 3.41 11.44 9.34
C THR A 301 4.54 12.29 9.87
N THR A 302 4.87 13.34 9.13
CA THR A 302 5.67 14.46 9.63
C THR A 302 4.73 15.43 10.35
N PRO A 303 4.77 15.52 11.69
CA PRO A 303 3.86 16.39 12.41
C PRO A 303 4.19 17.87 12.16
N PHE A 304 3.17 18.72 12.22
CA PHE A 304 3.37 20.16 12.34
C PHE A 304 4.27 20.47 13.56
N ASP A 305 5.01 21.58 13.50
CA ASP A 305 5.67 22.07 14.70
C ASP A 305 4.61 22.68 15.63
N ILE A 306 4.16 21.87 16.59
CA ILE A 306 3.10 22.23 17.54
C ILE A 306 3.68 22.98 18.76
N LYS A 307 4.99 23.31 18.78
CA LYS A 307 5.63 23.95 19.94
C LYS A 307 5.00 25.28 20.34
N ASP A 308 4.32 25.98 19.43
CA ASP A 308 3.76 27.32 19.69
C ASP A 308 2.22 27.43 19.68
N LEU A 309 1.46 26.36 19.41
CA LEU A 309 -0.01 26.46 19.28
C LEU A 309 -0.79 26.59 20.60
N ASN A 310 -0.12 26.51 21.75
CA ASN A 310 -0.73 26.65 23.08
C ASN A 310 -0.29 27.94 23.83
N LYS A 311 0.50 28.84 23.21
CA LYS A 311 0.69 30.18 23.76
C LYS A 311 -0.61 30.98 23.54
N LYS A 312 -1.55 30.83 24.47
CA LYS A 312 -2.63 31.80 24.65
C LYS A 312 -2.11 33.03 25.36
#